data_AF-A0A7J7M3U8-F1
#
_entry.id   AF-A0A7J7M3U8-F1
#
_cell.length_a   1.000
_cell.length_b   1.000
_cell.length_c   1.000
_cell.angle_alpha   90.00
_cell.angle_beta   90.00
_cell.angle_gamma   90.00
#
_symmetry.space_group_name_H-M   'P 1'
#
loop_
_entity.id
_entity.type
_entity.pdbx_description
1 polymer ?
#
loop_
_entity_poly.entity_id
_entity_poly.type
_entity_poly.pdbx_seq_one_letter_code
_entity_poly.pdbx_strand_id
1 'polypeptide(L)'
;MVDEATSVCRELGERDEVCWTTMIVGYSQSGREVNALVLFNDMMAENSRPDNYPISVVVSVCAKLTSLGIGKVVHGKAFRIGIECDLLVSTAFIDMYNRCGEILDTWSVFV
;
A
#
# COMPACT_ATOMS: atom_id res chain seq x y z
N MET A 1 -2.88 20.24 -6.02
CA MET A 1 -1.60 20.08 -5.30
C MET A 1 -1.00 18.69 -5.47
N VAL A 2 -1.74 17.60 -5.23
CA VAL A 2 -1.23 16.24 -5.45
C VAL A 2 -1.02 15.95 -6.94
N ASP A 3 -1.84 16.49 -7.83
CA ASP A 3 -1.67 16.27 -9.27
C ASP A 3 -0.41 16.99 -9.82
N GLU A 4 -0.06 18.18 -9.30
CA GLU A 4 1.20 18.86 -9.60
C GLU A 4 2.42 18.14 -9.03
N ALA A 5 2.33 17.62 -7.79
CA ALA A 5 3.41 16.80 -7.23
C ALA A 5 3.62 15.52 -8.05
N THR A 6 2.53 14.92 -8.55
CA THR A 6 2.55 13.73 -9.42
C THR A 6 3.13 14.07 -10.80
N SER A 7 2.83 15.25 -11.37
CA SER A 7 3.38 15.67 -12.66
C SER A 7 4.89 15.89 -12.58
N VAL A 8 5.37 16.56 -11.53
CA VAL A 8 6.82 16.76 -11.30
C VAL A 8 7.54 15.42 -11.12
N CYS A 9 6.99 14.50 -10.31
CA CYS A 9 7.57 13.16 -10.13
C CYS A 9 7.61 12.35 -11.44
N ARG A 10 6.65 12.55 -12.35
CA ARG A 10 6.62 11.90 -13.66
C ARG A 10 7.61 12.51 -14.66
N GLU A 11 7.82 13.81 -14.59
CA GLU A 11 8.72 14.56 -15.48
C GLU A 11 10.20 14.33 -15.16
N LEU A 12 10.54 14.00 -13.91
CA LEU A 12 11.93 13.78 -13.49
C LEU A 12 12.58 12.49 -14.04
N GLY A 13 11.85 11.67 -14.81
CA GLY A 13 12.40 10.61 -15.68
C GLY A 13 12.96 9.38 -14.97
N GLU A 14 13.41 9.51 -13.73
CA GLU A 14 13.72 8.41 -12.82
C GLU A 14 12.56 8.25 -11.84
N ARG A 15 11.71 7.24 -12.05
CA ARG A 15 10.70 6.83 -11.08
C ARG A 15 11.39 6.16 -9.90
N ASP A 16 12.09 6.97 -9.10
CA ASP A 16 12.69 6.50 -7.87
C ASP A 16 11.61 6.10 -6.85
N GLU A 17 12.02 5.33 -5.86
CA GLU A 17 11.16 4.83 -4.79
C GLU A 17 10.45 5.96 -4.02
N VAL A 18 11.11 7.12 -3.94
CA VAL A 18 10.60 8.32 -3.28
C VAL A 18 9.42 8.92 -4.05
N CYS A 19 9.51 9.01 -5.39
CA CYS A 19 8.45 9.49 -6.26
C CYS A 19 7.20 8.62 -6.14
N TRP A 20 7.36 7.29 -6.21
CA TRP A 20 6.26 6.35 -6.03
C TRP A 20 5.56 6.52 -4.69
N THR A 21 6.35 6.52 -3.62
CA THR A 21 5.86 6.68 -2.25
C THR A 21 5.11 7.99 -2.08
N THR A 22 5.68 9.09 -2.57
CA THR A 22 5.07 10.43 -2.49
C THR A 22 3.74 10.49 -3.21
N MET A 23 3.65 9.94 -4.42
CA MET A 23 2.40 9.91 -5.17
C MET A 23 1.33 9.06 -4.46
N ILE A 24 1.67 7.85 -4.01
CA ILE A 24 0.74 6.95 -3.30
C ILE A 24 0.19 7.62 -2.04
N VAL A 25 1.06 8.24 -1.22
CA VAL A 25 0.67 8.98 -0.01
C VAL A 25 -0.25 10.15 -0.36
N GLY A 26 0.12 10.94 -1.37
CA GLY A 26 -0.67 12.10 -1.80
C GLY A 26 -2.08 11.70 -2.23
N TYR A 27 -2.23 10.66 -3.05
CA TYR A 27 -3.56 10.19 -3.45
C TYR A 27 -4.36 9.61 -2.29
N SER A 28 -3.72 8.87 -1.37
CA SER A 28 -4.35 8.36 -0.15
C SER A 28 -4.90 9.49 0.74
N GLN A 29 -4.08 10.50 1.03
CA GLN A 29 -4.47 11.64 1.87
C GLN A 29 -5.53 12.54 1.22
N SER A 30 -5.61 12.55 -0.11
CA SER A 30 -6.62 13.33 -0.86
C SER A 30 -7.97 12.64 -0.98
N GLY A 31 -8.18 11.47 -0.35
CA GLY A 31 -9.41 10.69 -0.51
C GLY A 31 -9.57 10.12 -1.93
N ARG A 32 -8.46 9.81 -2.58
CA ARG A 32 -8.41 9.21 -3.94
C ARG A 32 -7.80 7.81 -3.83
N GLU A 33 -8.47 6.98 -3.04
CA GLU A 33 -8.01 5.64 -2.65
C GLU A 33 -7.72 4.75 -3.85
N VAL A 34 -8.61 4.75 -4.84
CA VAL A 34 -8.45 3.93 -6.06
C VAL A 34 -7.18 4.31 -6.81
N ASN A 35 -6.85 5.60 -6.91
CA ASN A 35 -5.64 6.06 -7.58
C ASN A 35 -4.38 5.62 -6.81
N ALA A 36 -4.42 5.65 -5.47
CA ALA A 36 -3.32 5.15 -4.65
C ALA A 36 -3.09 3.64 -4.87
N LEU A 37 -4.16 2.86 -5.00
CA LEU A 37 -4.09 1.41 -5.30
C LEU A 37 -3.51 1.14 -6.69
N VAL A 38 -3.93 1.91 -7.71
CA VAL A 38 -3.41 1.79 -9.07
C VAL A 38 -1.92 2.09 -9.11
N LEU A 39 -1.48 3.19 -8.49
CA LEU A 39 -0.06 3.55 -8.43
C LEU A 39 0.78 2.49 -7.71
N PHE A 40 0.28 1.93 -6.61
CA PHE A 40 0.96 0.83 -5.94
C PHE A 40 1.09 -0.40 -6.83
N ASN A 41 0.06 -0.71 -7.63
CA ASN A 41 0.14 -1.82 -8.56
C ASN A 41 1.17 -1.58 -9.66
N ASP A 42 1.26 -0.36 -10.19
CA ASP A 42 2.24 0.03 -11.19
C ASP A 42 3.67 -0.02 -10.63
N MET A 43 3.88 0.50 -9.40
CA MET A 43 5.16 0.41 -8.68
C MET A 43 5.64 -1.05 -8.57
N MET A 44 4.74 -1.96 -8.16
CA MET A 44 5.06 -3.38 -8.04
C MET A 44 5.30 -4.07 -9.38
N ALA A 45 4.75 -3.56 -10.48
CA ALA A 45 4.92 -4.11 -11.82
C ALA A 45 6.26 -3.72 -12.45
N GLU A 46 6.82 -2.58 -12.08
CA GLU A 46 8.14 -2.11 -12.53
C GLU A 46 9.32 -2.81 -11.82
N ASN A 47 9.05 -3.87 -11.03
CA ASN A 47 10.02 -4.55 -10.16
C ASN A 47 10.73 -3.63 -9.16
N SER A 48 10.18 -2.44 -8.92
CA SER A 48 10.62 -1.59 -7.81
C SER A 48 10.23 -2.28 -6.52
N ARG A 49 11.21 -2.61 -5.67
CA ARG A 49 10.95 -3.14 -4.34
C ARG A 49 10.41 -1.99 -3.51
N PRO A 50 9.14 -1.99 -3.08
CA PRO A 50 8.66 -0.94 -2.21
C PRO A 50 9.27 -1.05 -0.83
N ASP A 51 9.64 0.09 -0.28
CA ASP A 51 9.84 0.29 1.14
C ASP A 51 8.58 -0.12 1.93
N ASN A 52 8.77 -0.33 3.23
CA ASN A 52 7.70 -0.75 4.13
C ASN A 52 6.56 0.29 4.20
N TYR A 53 6.88 1.57 3.97
CA TYR A 53 5.96 2.69 4.09
C TYR A 53 4.85 2.76 3.01
N PRO A 54 5.14 2.72 1.69
CA PRO A 54 4.08 2.69 0.67
C PRO A 54 3.12 1.51 0.84
N ILE A 55 3.62 0.35 1.30
CA ILE A 55 2.75 -0.79 1.63
C ILE A 55 1.84 -0.46 2.80
N SER A 56 2.35 0.08 3.92
CA SER A 56 1.49 0.41 5.07
C SER A 56 0.39 1.41 4.69
N VAL A 57 0.71 2.39 3.85
CA VAL A 57 -0.26 3.38 3.33
C VAL A 57 -1.37 2.70 2.52
N VAL A 58 -1.00 1.79 1.62
CA VAL A 58 -1.96 1.05 0.78
C VAL A 58 -2.82 0.10 1.61
N VAL A 59 -2.26 -0.52 2.64
CA VAL A 59 -3.02 -1.36 3.58
C VAL A 59 -4.04 -0.52 4.34
N SER A 60 -3.67 0.68 4.82
CA SER A 60 -4.62 1.61 5.43
C SER A 60 -5.72 2.05 4.47
N VAL A 61 -5.41 2.20 3.17
CA VAL A 61 -6.43 2.46 2.14
C VAL A 61 -7.40 1.28 2.02
N CYS A 62 -6.90 0.04 1.98
CA CYS A 62 -7.75 -1.16 1.96
C CYS A 62 -8.67 -1.24 3.19
N ALA A 63 -8.12 -0.89 4.36
CA ALA A 63 -8.83 -0.84 5.63
C ALA A 63 -9.95 0.22 5.61
N LYS A 64 -9.66 1.41 5.07
CA LYS A 64 -10.64 2.50 4.90
C LYS A 64 -11.77 2.13 3.95
N LEU A 65 -11.46 1.41 2.88
CA LEU A 65 -12.43 0.90 1.90
C LEU A 65 -13.16 -0.38 2.36
N THR A 66 -12.81 -0.91 3.55
CA THR A 66 -13.24 -2.23 4.04
C THR A 66 -13.15 -3.31 2.98
N SER A 67 -12.07 -3.27 2.18
CA SER A 67 -11.89 -4.14 1.01
C SER A 67 -10.96 -5.30 1.33
N LEU A 68 -11.53 -6.37 1.87
CA LEU A 68 -10.79 -7.58 2.23
C LEU A 68 -10.06 -8.21 1.04
N GLY A 69 -10.70 -8.25 -0.14
CA GLY A 69 -10.14 -8.86 -1.34
C GLY A 69 -8.84 -8.17 -1.77
N ILE A 70 -8.84 -6.83 -1.83
CA ILE A 70 -7.64 -6.05 -2.16
C ILE A 70 -6.60 -6.18 -1.05
N GLY A 71 -7.02 -6.12 0.22
CA GLY A 71 -6.15 -6.33 1.37
C GLY A 71 -5.38 -7.66 1.31
N LYS A 72 -6.05 -8.77 0.97
CA LYS A 72 -5.42 -10.09 0.80
C LYS A 72 -4.40 -10.11 -0.35
N VAL A 73 -4.68 -9.44 -1.47
CA VAL A 73 -3.74 -9.31 -2.59
C VAL A 73 -2.48 -8.53 -2.16
N VAL A 74 -2.66 -7.42 -1.44
CA VAL A 74 -1.55 -6.62 -0.91
C VAL A 74 -0.75 -7.42 0.12
N HIS A 75 -1.40 -8.21 0.98
CA HIS A 75 -0.74 -9.10 1.93
C HIS A 75 0.13 -10.15 1.23
N GLY A 76 -0.39 -10.81 0.20
CA GLY A 76 0.41 -11.73 -0.61
C GLY A 76 1.61 -11.07 -1.30
N LYS A 77 1.47 -9.81 -1.73
CA LYS A 77 2.59 -9.02 -2.26
C LYS A 77 3.65 -8.72 -1.20
N ALA A 78 3.24 -8.34 0.01
CA ALA A 78 4.15 -8.07 1.14
C ALA A 78 4.92 -9.34 1.57
N PHE A 79 4.23 -10.48 1.65
CA PHE A 79 4.85 -11.79 1.90
C PHE A 79 5.92 -12.13 0.85
N ARG A 80 5.60 -11.92 -0.43
CA ARG A 80 6.50 -12.26 -1.54
C ARG A 80 7.80 -11.45 -1.53
N ILE A 81 7.79 -10.24 -0.99
CA ILE A 81 8.98 -9.38 -0.88
C ILE A 81 9.65 -9.44 0.51
N GLY A 82 9.11 -10.26 1.42
CA GLY A 82 9.67 -10.56 2.73
C GLY A 82 9.57 -9.42 3.74
N ILE A 83 8.48 -8.65 3.72
CA ILE A 83 8.26 -7.54 4.67
C ILE A 83 6.98 -7.69 5.49
N GLU A 84 6.27 -8.81 5.37
CA GLU A 84 5.03 -9.10 6.11
C GLU A 84 5.22 -9.02 7.63
N CYS A 85 6.42 -9.36 8.12
CA CYS A 85 6.77 -9.32 9.54
C CYS A 85 7.30 -7.95 10.00
N ASP A 86 7.46 -6.97 9.10
CA ASP A 86 7.83 -5.62 9.51
C ASP A 86 6.77 -5.04 10.46
N LEU A 87 7.21 -4.35 11.52
CA LEU A 87 6.30 -3.89 12.58
C LEU A 87 5.23 -2.93 12.06
N LEU A 88 5.60 -2.03 11.14
CA LEU A 88 4.67 -1.07 10.55
C LEU A 88 3.67 -1.79 9.63
N VAL A 89 4.16 -2.70 8.80
CA VAL A 89 3.36 -3.46 7.83
C VAL A 89 2.39 -4.41 8.52
N SER A 90 2.88 -5.23 9.45
CA SER A 90 2.07 -6.19 10.23
C SER A 90 0.97 -5.48 11.03
N THR A 91 1.30 -4.37 11.71
CA THR A 91 0.31 -3.57 12.45
C THR A 91 -0.77 -3.02 11.52
N ALA A 92 -0.40 -2.53 10.34
CA ALA A 92 -1.37 -2.04 9.35
C ALA A 92 -2.30 -3.16 8.86
N PHE A 93 -1.77 -4.37 8.62
CA PHE A 93 -2.60 -5.50 8.20
C PHE A 93 -3.55 -5.97 9.30
N ILE A 94 -3.11 -5.99 10.56
CA ILE A 94 -3.97 -6.31 11.71
C ILE A 94 -5.17 -5.34 11.76
N ASP A 95 -4.93 -4.03 11.64
CA ASP A 95 -6.02 -3.03 11.57
C ASP A 95 -6.94 -3.28 10.37
N MET A 96 -6.36 -3.61 9.20
CA MET A 96 -7.12 -3.90 7.98
C MET A 96 -8.05 -5.10 8.13
N TYR A 97 -7.55 -6.24 8.62
CA TYR A 97 -8.36 -7.44 8.84
C TYR A 97 -9.46 -7.20 9.89
N ASN A 98 -9.13 -6.51 10.99
CA ASN A 98 -10.09 -6.14 12.01
C ASN A 98 -11.24 -5.27 11.44
N ARG A 99 -10.92 -4.25 10.65
CA ARG A 99 -11.93 -3.38 10.01
C ARG A 99 -12.75 -4.08 8.94
N CYS A 100 -12.19 -5.09 8.28
CA CYS A 100 -12.92 -5.92 7.32
C CYS A 100 -13.80 -7.01 7.97
N GLY A 101 -13.77 -7.14 9.30
CA GLY A 101 -14.60 -8.10 10.05
C GLY A 101 -13.98 -9.50 10.19
N GLU A 102 -12.74 -9.70 9.77
CA GLU A 102 -12.00 -10.97 9.87
C GLU A 102 -11.09 -10.98 11.11
N ILE A 103 -11.69 -10.88 12.30
CA ILE A 103 -10.94 -10.78 13.57
C ILE A 103 -10.28 -12.12 13.96
N LEU A 104 -10.89 -13.25 13.58
CA LEU A 104 -10.48 -14.59 14.06
C LEU A 104 -9.31 -15.19 13.26
N ASP A 105 -9.09 -14.75 12.02
CA ASP A 105 -8.00 -15.25 11.19
C ASP A 105 -6.73 -14.40 11.27
N THR A 106 -6.78 -13.19 11.83
CA THR A 106 -5.66 -12.23 11.81
C THR A 106 -4.35 -12.81 12.32
N TRP A 107 -4.36 -13.64 13.37
CA TRP A 107 -3.13 -14.27 13.90
C TRP A 107 -2.72 -15.52 13.12
N SER A 108 -3.63 -16.19 12.44
CA SER A 108 -3.32 -17.39 11.64
C SER A 108 -2.61 -17.07 10.32
N VAL A 109 -2.74 -15.84 9.81
CA VAL A 109 -2.12 -15.41 8.54
C VAL A 109 -0.65 -15.01 8.68
N PHE A 110 -0.15 -14.79 9.90
CA PHE A 110 1.24 -14.40 10.17
C PHE A 110 2.08 -15.51 10.80
N VAL A 111 1.59 -16.77 10.83
CA VAL A 111 2.26 -17.95 11.43
C VAL A 111 2.74 -18.90 10.34
#